data_AF-A0A2M7L9V7-F1
#
_entry.id   AF-A0A2M7L9V7-F1
#
_cell.length_a   1.000
_cell.length_b   1.000
_cell.length_c   1.000
_cell.angle_alpha   90.00
_cell.angle_beta   90.00
_cell.angle_gamma   90.00
#
_symmetry.space_group_name_H-M   'P 1'
#
loop_
_entity.id
_entity.type
_entity.pdbx_description
1 polymer ?
#
loop_
_entity_poly.entity_id
_entity_poly.type
_entity_poly.pdbx_seq_one_letter_code
_entity_poly.pdbx_strand_id
1 'polypeptide(L)'
;MIKHDQMVICWACSGKVKMDSLGSFDDRRIAMHSSKMIRRLVTTVALALMIPVHTAIAAEEGATIPSVLGSMQEHAEQIVGRLLATDGPASREQYQQLRLGVNRLHQLITSDPSNDRHSRELIMIYSWMRVIDIEITDKSWVEAAIAANQLSGMIIQALDFPTMTQRDVAWMDYLAREMELLTLEDPVANADLLSVRLLTLENTWGRVREVLIQHFKNKPLLLQGDTLVIKLKASTTPAETVALAKQLLDFIDLVEKAE
;
A
#
# COMPACT_ATOMS: atom_id res chain seq x y z
N MET A 1 25.40 12.61 17.85
CA MET A 1 24.53 13.51 17.06
C MET A 1 24.63 13.08 15.60
N ILE A 2 23.88 12.05 15.23
CA ILE A 2 23.98 11.38 13.92
C ILE A 2 22.78 11.87 13.10
N LYS A 3 23.05 12.65 12.05
CA LYS A 3 22.09 12.94 10.99
C LYS A 3 21.95 11.66 10.17
N HIS A 4 20.78 11.04 10.18
CA HIS A 4 20.45 9.99 9.23
C HIS A 4 19.86 10.62 7.97
N ASP A 5 20.51 10.28 6.86
CA ASP A 5 20.21 10.72 5.50
C ASP A 5 18.79 10.38 5.07
N GLN A 6 18.13 11.37 4.47
CA GLN A 6 16.99 11.16 3.60
C GLN A 6 17.51 10.66 2.25
N MET A 7 17.27 9.40 1.93
CA MET A 7 17.40 8.93 0.55
C MET A 7 16.40 7.79 0.30
N VAL A 8 15.16 8.15 -0.07
CA VAL A 8 14.25 7.25 -0.78
C VAL A 8 13.45 8.07 -1.79
N ILE A 9 14.07 8.34 -2.94
CA ILE A 9 13.37 8.60 -4.20
C ILE A 9 14.19 7.93 -5.29
N CYS A 10 13.84 6.70 -5.67
CA CYS A 10 14.14 6.18 -6.99
C CYS A 10 13.33 4.88 -7.21
N TRP A 11 12.25 4.95 -8.00
CA TRP A 11 11.96 4.00 -9.08
C TRP A 11 10.57 4.23 -9.67
N ALA A 12 10.53 4.82 -10.87
CA ALA A 12 9.46 4.65 -11.85
C ALA A 12 9.92 5.25 -13.20
N CYS A 13 10.98 4.72 -13.79
CA CYS A 13 11.36 4.98 -15.19
C CYS A 13 12.33 3.90 -15.67
N SER A 14 11.83 2.70 -15.98
CA SER A 14 12.56 1.76 -16.84
C SER A 14 11.59 0.95 -17.71
N GLY A 15 10.72 1.67 -18.42
CA GLY A 15 10.03 1.13 -19.59
C GLY A 15 10.92 1.27 -20.81
N LYS A 16 11.64 0.20 -21.20
CA LYS A 16 12.27 0.08 -22.52
C LYS A 16 11.18 0.06 -23.60
N VAL A 17 10.80 1.23 -24.12
CA VAL A 17 10.07 1.32 -25.38
C VAL A 17 11.06 1.01 -26.49
N LYS A 18 11.00 -0.21 -27.01
CA LYS A 18 11.69 -0.61 -28.24
C LYS A 18 10.96 0.06 -29.41
N MET A 19 11.56 1.13 -29.93
CA MET A 19 11.03 1.90 -31.04
C MET A 19 11.45 1.22 -32.35
N ASP A 20 10.75 0.15 -32.71
CA ASP A 20 10.97 -0.55 -33.98
C ASP A 20 10.19 0.16 -35.10
N SER A 21 10.96 0.81 -35.97
CA SER A 21 10.76 1.14 -37.39
C SER A 21 9.33 1.30 -37.94
N LEU A 22 9.03 2.54 -38.33
CA LEU A 22 7.99 2.93 -39.28
C LEU A 22 8.05 2.10 -40.57
N GLY A 23 7.03 1.27 -40.77
CA GLY A 23 6.76 0.56 -42.03
C GLY A 23 5.51 1.12 -42.72
N SER A 24 5.74 1.83 -43.81
CA SER A 24 4.93 1.86 -45.04
C SER A 24 3.41 1.90 -44.93
N PHE A 25 2.87 3.12 -44.95
CA PHE A 25 1.54 3.40 -45.50
C PHE A 25 1.60 3.27 -47.02
N ASP A 26 0.96 2.25 -47.61
CA ASP A 26 0.29 2.39 -48.90
C ASP A 26 -0.60 1.18 -49.27
N ASP A 27 -1.80 1.54 -49.70
CA ASP A 27 -2.66 0.89 -50.68
C ASP A 27 -3.04 -0.60 -50.55
N ARG A 28 -4.32 -0.81 -50.21
CA ARG A 28 -5.35 -1.43 -51.08
C ARG A 28 -6.57 -1.85 -50.24
N ARG A 29 -7.74 -1.29 -50.53
CA ARG A 29 -8.90 -2.03 -51.08
C ARG A 29 -10.21 -1.24 -50.96
N ILE A 30 -10.77 -0.99 -52.14
CA ILE A 30 -12.17 -1.24 -52.53
C ILE A 30 -13.20 -0.31 -51.90
N ALA A 31 -13.47 0.77 -52.63
CA ALA A 31 -14.82 1.31 -52.73
C ALA A 31 -15.72 0.28 -53.46
N MET A 32 -16.86 -0.06 -52.86
CA MET A 32 -18.08 -0.23 -53.66
C MET A 32 -19.32 0.13 -52.86
N HIS A 33 -20.02 1.10 -53.43
CA HIS A 33 -21.35 1.59 -53.12
C HIS A 33 -22.36 0.52 -52.73
N SER A 34 -23.23 0.88 -51.78
CA SER A 34 -24.69 0.97 -51.96
C SER A 34 -25.45 0.39 -50.76
N SER A 35 -26.02 1.27 -49.92
CA SER A 35 -27.47 1.37 -49.80
C SER A 35 -27.84 2.49 -48.84
N LYS A 36 -28.84 3.25 -49.26
CA LYS A 36 -29.40 4.44 -48.61
C LYS A 36 -30.42 4.01 -47.54
N MET A 37 -30.73 4.95 -46.64
CA MET A 37 -31.77 4.89 -45.58
C MET A 37 -31.31 4.04 -44.38
N ILE A 38 -31.07 4.62 -43.20
CA ILE A 38 -32.12 5.14 -42.32
C ILE A 38 -31.67 6.45 -41.67
N ARG A 39 -32.49 7.46 -41.91
CA ARG A 39 -32.46 8.81 -41.34
C ARG A 39 -33.50 8.81 -40.21
N ARG A 40 -33.18 9.45 -39.07
CA ARG A 40 -34.09 10.05 -38.06
C ARG A 40 -34.48 9.21 -36.83
N LEU A 41 -33.94 9.62 -35.68
CA LEU A 41 -34.64 10.01 -34.42
C LEU A 41 -33.51 10.56 -33.50
N VAL A 42 -33.19 11.85 -33.38
CA VAL A 42 -33.94 13.01 -32.87
C VAL A 42 -34.77 12.69 -31.62
N THR A 43 -34.11 12.87 -30.46
CA THR A 43 -34.52 13.74 -29.35
C THR A 43 -35.93 13.57 -28.77
N THR A 44 -36.03 13.01 -27.55
CA THR A 44 -37.11 13.37 -26.61
C THR A 44 -36.75 13.03 -25.14
N VAL A 45 -36.80 14.09 -24.29
CA VAL A 45 -37.15 14.11 -22.84
C VAL A 45 -36.13 13.46 -21.88
N ALA A 46 -35.20 14.15 -21.23
CA ALA A 46 -35.31 15.24 -20.23
C ALA A 46 -36.17 14.92 -18.98
N LEU A 47 -35.50 14.89 -17.83
CA LEU A 47 -36.00 15.37 -16.53
C LEU A 47 -36.93 14.45 -15.69
N ALA A 48 -36.32 13.67 -14.80
CA ALA A 48 -36.80 13.29 -13.45
C ALA A 48 -35.93 12.10 -12.99
N LEU A 49 -34.87 12.27 -12.22
CA LEU A 49 -34.96 12.36 -10.77
C LEU A 49 -33.62 12.87 -10.25
N MET A 50 -33.55 14.17 -9.98
CA MET A 50 -32.63 14.69 -8.97
C MET A 50 -33.12 14.18 -7.62
N ILE A 51 -32.79 12.92 -7.28
CA ILE A 51 -32.78 12.52 -5.88
C ILE A 51 -31.52 13.17 -5.33
N PRO A 52 -31.63 14.12 -4.39
CA PRO A 52 -30.48 14.50 -3.60
C PRO A 52 -30.16 13.27 -2.77
N VAL A 53 -29.18 12.47 -3.21
CA VAL A 53 -28.50 11.56 -2.29
C VAL A 53 -27.70 12.47 -1.38
N HIS A 54 -28.38 13.01 -0.36
CA HIS A 54 -27.69 13.45 0.85
C HIS A 54 -27.23 12.15 1.49
N THR A 55 -26.11 11.61 1.02
CA THR A 55 -25.24 10.86 1.92
C THR A 55 -24.93 11.83 3.02
N ALA A 56 -25.67 11.70 4.12
CA ALA A 56 -25.26 12.18 5.42
C ALA A 56 -23.92 11.49 5.66
N ILE A 57 -22.84 12.15 5.24
CA ILE A 57 -21.55 11.98 5.86
C ILE A 57 -21.82 12.53 7.26
N ALA A 58 -22.23 11.66 8.17
CA ALA A 58 -22.05 11.91 9.58
C ALA A 58 -20.55 12.14 9.72
N ALA A 59 -20.15 13.41 9.67
CA ALA A 59 -18.82 13.79 10.06
C ALA A 59 -18.72 13.31 11.50
N GLU A 60 -17.93 12.26 11.74
CA GLU A 60 -17.59 11.87 13.10
C GLU A 60 -17.02 13.13 13.77
N GLU A 61 -17.85 13.73 14.63
CA GLU A 61 -17.46 14.83 15.49
C GLU A 61 -16.36 14.30 16.40
N GLY A 62 -15.13 14.78 16.19
CA GLY A 62 -13.96 14.39 17.00
C GLY A 62 -12.85 13.64 16.27
N ALA A 63 -12.94 13.38 14.97
CA ALA A 63 -11.84 12.76 14.22
C ALA A 63 -10.57 13.64 14.27
N THR A 64 -9.47 13.07 14.77
CA THR A 64 -8.14 13.71 14.82
C THR A 64 -7.26 13.19 13.69
N ILE A 65 -6.21 13.94 13.32
CA ILE A 65 -5.24 13.50 12.29
C ILE A 65 -4.67 12.11 12.61
N PRO A 66 -4.18 11.82 13.84
CA PRO A 66 -3.69 10.48 14.18
C PRO A 66 -4.74 9.38 14.02
N SER A 67 -6.00 9.61 14.43
CA SER A 67 -7.06 8.60 14.27
C SER A 67 -7.39 8.31 12.80
N VAL A 68 -7.38 9.33 11.95
CA VAL A 68 -7.63 9.17 10.51
C VAL A 68 -6.47 8.42 9.85
N LEU A 69 -5.23 8.79 10.18
CA LEU A 69 -4.05 8.09 9.68
C LEU A 69 -4.02 6.62 10.12
N GLY A 70 -4.39 6.31 11.37
CA GLY A 70 -4.47 4.93 11.86
C GLY A 70 -5.47 4.08 11.07
N SER A 71 -6.68 4.59 10.83
CA SER A 71 -7.67 3.91 9.98
C SER A 71 -7.18 3.76 8.52
N MET A 72 -6.51 4.79 7.98
CA MET A 72 -5.92 4.71 6.64
C MET A 72 -4.82 3.65 6.53
N GLN A 73 -3.98 3.50 7.56
CA GLN A 73 -2.97 2.43 7.62
C GLN A 73 -3.66 1.07 7.54
N GLU A 74 -4.66 0.82 8.39
CA GLU A 74 -5.39 -0.45 8.42
C GLU A 74 -6.02 -0.77 7.05
N HIS A 75 -6.68 0.19 6.41
CA HIS A 75 -7.25 0.00 5.07
C HIS A 75 -6.18 -0.29 4.02
N ALA A 76 -5.03 0.38 4.07
CA ALA A 76 -3.92 0.12 3.15
C ALA A 76 -3.37 -1.31 3.32
N GLU A 77 -3.27 -1.82 4.55
CA GLU A 77 -2.84 -3.19 4.85
C GLU A 77 -3.87 -4.22 4.40
N GLN A 78 -5.16 -3.95 4.63
CA GLN A 78 -6.23 -4.80 4.15
C GLN A 78 -6.25 -4.87 2.61
N ILE A 79 -5.95 -3.78 1.90
CA ILE A 79 -5.79 -3.80 0.43
C ILE A 79 -4.72 -4.81 0.03
N VAL A 80 -3.54 -4.83 0.69
CA VAL A 80 -2.47 -5.80 0.41
C VAL A 80 -2.99 -7.24 0.52
N GLY A 81 -3.61 -7.57 1.65
CA GLY A 81 -4.14 -8.92 1.89
C GLY A 81 -5.20 -9.35 0.87
N ARG A 82 -6.12 -8.45 0.49
CA ARG A 82 -7.16 -8.72 -0.51
C ARG A 82 -6.59 -8.90 -1.92
N LEU A 83 -5.59 -8.10 -2.30
CA LEU A 83 -4.94 -8.21 -3.60
C LEU A 83 -4.16 -9.52 -3.74
N LEU A 84 -3.42 -9.93 -2.69
CA LEU A 84 -2.72 -11.21 -2.66
C LEU A 84 -3.67 -12.41 -2.68
N ALA A 85 -4.88 -12.25 -2.15
CA ALA A 85 -5.97 -13.23 -2.28
C ALA A 85 -6.72 -13.13 -3.63
N THR A 86 -6.33 -12.22 -4.52
CA THR A 86 -7.01 -11.91 -5.80
C THR A 86 -8.49 -11.48 -5.66
N ASP A 87 -8.86 -10.99 -4.48
CA ASP A 87 -10.20 -10.51 -4.15
C ASP A 87 -10.36 -9.04 -4.57
N GLY A 88 -10.51 -8.83 -5.88
CA GLY A 88 -10.67 -7.51 -6.50
C GLY A 88 -11.85 -6.69 -5.96
N PRO A 89 -13.04 -7.27 -5.73
CA PRO A 89 -14.16 -6.54 -5.12
C PRO A 89 -13.84 -6.02 -3.72
N ALA A 90 -13.30 -6.87 -2.83
CA ALA A 90 -12.96 -6.45 -1.48
C ALA A 90 -11.80 -5.44 -1.46
N SER A 91 -10.80 -5.58 -2.33
CA SER A 91 -9.72 -4.59 -2.43
C SER A 91 -10.23 -3.22 -2.88
N ARG A 92 -11.20 -3.16 -3.81
CA ARG A 92 -11.84 -1.90 -4.20
C ARG A 92 -12.69 -1.29 -3.09
N GLU A 93 -13.35 -2.10 -2.27
CA GLU A 93 -14.08 -1.60 -1.09
C GLU A 93 -13.11 -0.90 -0.13
N GLN A 94 -11.99 -1.55 0.20
CA GLN A 94 -10.96 -0.97 1.06
C GLN A 94 -10.32 0.28 0.44
N TYR A 95 -10.11 0.30 -0.87
CA TYR A 95 -9.67 1.49 -1.59
C TYR A 95 -10.63 2.67 -1.43
N GLN A 96 -11.96 2.43 -1.47
CA GLN A 96 -12.92 3.51 -1.23
C GLN A 96 -12.87 4.01 0.22
N GLN A 97 -12.71 3.13 1.21
CA GLN A 97 -12.54 3.55 2.61
C GLN A 97 -11.28 4.40 2.78
N LEU A 98 -10.17 3.95 2.19
CA LEU A 98 -8.92 4.71 2.17
C LEU A 98 -9.10 6.09 1.53
N ARG A 99 -9.83 6.18 0.41
CA ARG A 99 -10.18 7.46 -0.25
C ARG A 99 -11.02 8.38 0.65
N LEU A 100 -11.97 7.84 1.41
CA LEU A 100 -12.72 8.63 2.39
C LEU A 100 -11.80 9.17 3.50
N GLY A 101 -10.86 8.34 3.99
CA GLY A 101 -9.82 8.75 4.93
C GLY A 101 -8.96 9.90 4.39
N VAL A 102 -8.49 9.80 3.15
CA VAL A 102 -7.72 10.89 2.49
C VAL A 102 -8.51 12.18 2.40
N ASN A 103 -9.79 12.11 2.03
CA ASN A 103 -10.64 13.30 1.97
C ASN A 103 -10.84 13.93 3.36
N ARG A 104 -10.97 13.10 4.41
CA ARG A 104 -11.07 13.59 5.78
C ARG A 104 -9.77 14.23 6.25
N LEU A 105 -8.64 13.59 5.96
CA LEU A 105 -7.30 14.12 6.25
C LEU A 105 -7.08 15.48 5.57
N HIS A 106 -7.46 15.60 4.30
CA HIS A 106 -7.43 16.87 3.56
C HIS A 106 -8.22 17.97 4.28
N GLN A 107 -9.46 17.69 4.69
CA GLN A 107 -10.31 18.65 5.41
C GLN A 107 -9.65 19.11 6.72
N LEU A 108 -9.07 18.18 7.48
CA LEU A 108 -8.37 18.50 8.73
C LEU A 108 -7.14 19.39 8.49
N ILE A 109 -6.30 19.04 7.50
CA ILE A 109 -5.08 19.81 7.19
C ILE A 109 -5.42 21.21 6.67
N THR A 110 -6.40 21.34 5.78
CA THR A 110 -6.80 22.65 5.23
C THR A 110 -7.42 23.57 6.26
N SER A 111 -7.98 23.03 7.35
CA SER A 111 -8.50 23.82 8.47
C SER A 111 -7.40 24.41 9.37
N ASP A 112 -6.16 23.90 9.27
CA ASP A 112 -4.96 24.43 9.95
C ASP A 112 -3.78 24.54 8.95
N PRO A 113 -3.77 25.59 8.11
CA PRO A 113 -2.80 25.76 7.04
C PRO A 113 -1.37 26.07 7.51
N SER A 114 -1.11 26.14 8.82
CA SER A 114 0.21 26.42 9.37
C SER A 114 1.19 25.23 9.28
N ASN A 115 0.71 24.04 8.87
CA ASN A 115 1.49 22.81 8.87
C ASN A 115 1.89 22.36 7.44
N ASP A 116 3.01 22.91 6.95
CA ASP A 116 3.62 22.55 5.66
C ASP A 116 4.00 21.07 5.54
N ARG A 117 4.30 20.41 6.67
CA ARG A 117 4.69 19.00 6.68
C ARG A 117 3.51 18.11 6.26
N HIS A 118 2.35 18.30 6.88
CA HIS A 118 1.16 17.52 6.55
C HIS A 118 0.69 17.74 5.10
N SER A 119 0.87 18.95 4.57
CA SER A 119 0.56 19.24 3.17
C SER A 119 1.42 18.42 2.19
N ARG A 120 2.72 18.24 2.49
CA ARG A 120 3.60 17.38 1.68
C ARG A 120 3.23 15.90 1.77
N GLU A 121 2.94 15.43 2.99
CA GLU A 121 2.51 14.04 3.22
C GLU A 121 1.20 13.74 2.47
N LEU A 122 0.23 14.67 2.50
CA LEU A 122 -1.03 14.54 1.77
C LEU A 122 -0.84 14.41 0.25
N ILE A 123 0.09 15.18 -0.35
CA ILE A 123 0.41 15.08 -1.79
C ILE A 123 0.99 13.69 -2.12
N MET A 124 1.86 13.17 -1.27
CA MET A 124 2.42 11.82 -1.44
C MET A 124 1.34 10.75 -1.31
N ILE A 125 0.41 10.90 -0.35
CA ILE A 125 -0.74 9.99 -0.20
C ILE A 125 -1.58 9.95 -1.48
N TYR A 126 -1.92 11.12 -2.06
CA TYR A 126 -2.65 11.16 -3.33
C TYR A 126 -1.90 10.48 -4.48
N SER A 127 -0.57 10.60 -4.49
CA SER A 127 0.28 9.96 -5.51
C SER A 127 0.20 8.43 -5.41
N TRP A 128 0.33 7.88 -4.20
CA TRP A 128 0.18 6.45 -3.96
C TRP A 128 -1.24 5.94 -4.25
N MET A 129 -2.27 6.67 -3.83
CA MET A 129 -3.66 6.34 -4.14
C MET A 129 -3.91 6.23 -5.64
N ARG A 130 -3.26 7.07 -6.45
CA ARG A 130 -3.35 6.99 -7.90
C ARG A 130 -2.64 5.75 -8.44
N VAL A 131 -1.45 5.43 -7.95
CA VAL A 131 -0.72 4.21 -8.38
C VAL A 131 -1.55 2.97 -8.07
N ILE A 132 -2.09 2.85 -6.85
CA ILE A 132 -2.93 1.72 -6.44
C ILE A 132 -4.13 1.57 -7.39
N ASP A 133 -4.84 2.65 -7.73
CA ASP A 133 -6.02 2.58 -8.61
C ASP A 133 -5.68 2.14 -10.04
N ILE A 134 -4.55 2.62 -10.58
CA ILE A 134 -4.06 2.23 -11.90
C ILE A 134 -3.76 0.73 -11.90
N GLU A 135 -2.94 0.26 -10.96
CA GLU A 135 -2.52 -1.14 -10.91
C GLU A 135 -3.71 -2.10 -10.62
N ILE A 136 -4.67 -1.70 -9.76
CA ILE A 136 -5.91 -2.46 -9.54
C ILE A 136 -6.75 -2.55 -10.83
N THR A 137 -6.77 -1.48 -11.63
CA THR A 137 -7.51 -1.43 -12.89
C THR A 137 -6.86 -2.31 -13.95
N ASP A 138 -5.53 -2.30 -14.00
CA ASP A 138 -4.73 -3.12 -14.91
C ASP A 138 -4.61 -4.59 -14.45
N LYS A 139 -5.10 -4.89 -13.24
CA LYS A 139 -5.04 -6.21 -12.57
C LYS A 139 -3.62 -6.68 -12.25
N SER A 140 -2.70 -5.73 -12.08
CA SER A 140 -1.33 -5.92 -11.60
C SER A 140 -1.37 -6.04 -10.07
N TRP A 141 -1.80 -7.20 -9.56
CA TRP A 141 -2.13 -7.36 -8.14
C TRP A 141 -0.94 -7.19 -7.20
N VAL A 142 0.25 -7.66 -7.61
CA VAL A 142 1.47 -7.57 -6.79
C VAL A 142 1.95 -6.12 -6.74
N GLU A 143 1.94 -5.42 -7.86
CA GLU A 143 2.34 -4.02 -8.00
C GLU A 143 1.39 -3.10 -7.23
N ALA A 144 0.08 -3.34 -7.33
CA ALA A 144 -0.92 -2.65 -6.52
C ALA A 144 -0.70 -2.87 -5.01
N ALA A 145 -0.33 -4.10 -4.61
CA ALA A 145 -0.06 -4.44 -3.23
C ALA A 145 1.24 -3.80 -2.73
N ILE A 146 2.28 -3.72 -3.56
CA ILE A 146 3.52 -2.97 -3.25
C ILE A 146 3.18 -1.50 -3.01
N ALA A 147 2.41 -0.87 -3.90
CA ALA A 147 2.01 0.53 -3.75
C ALA A 147 1.18 0.78 -2.47
N ALA A 148 0.27 -0.14 -2.14
CA ALA A 148 -0.49 -0.09 -0.89
C ALA A 148 0.41 -0.26 0.35
N ASN A 149 1.40 -1.15 0.31
CA ASN A 149 2.36 -1.33 1.40
C ASN A 149 3.25 -0.10 1.58
N GLN A 150 3.72 0.54 0.48
CA GLN A 150 4.47 1.81 0.57
C GLN A 150 3.65 2.92 1.21
N LEU A 151 2.35 3.00 0.90
CA LEU A 151 1.44 3.95 1.53
C LEU A 151 1.29 3.67 3.03
N SER A 152 1.09 2.41 3.44
CA SER A 152 1.07 2.02 4.86
C SER A 152 2.38 2.42 5.56
N GLY A 153 3.55 2.09 5.00
CA GLY A 153 4.85 2.46 5.56
C GLY A 153 5.02 3.98 5.73
N MET A 154 4.60 4.77 4.75
CA MET A 154 4.62 6.23 4.87
C MET A 154 3.68 6.73 5.98
N ILE A 155 2.50 6.13 6.13
CA ILE A 155 1.55 6.48 7.19
C ILE A 155 2.13 6.15 8.57
N ILE A 156 2.76 4.97 8.74
CA ILE A 156 3.45 4.58 9.98
C ILE A 156 4.53 5.61 10.35
N GLN A 157 5.24 6.17 9.39
CA GLN A 157 6.24 7.23 9.65
C GLN A 157 5.62 8.59 10.05
N ALA A 158 4.40 8.86 9.61
CA ALA A 158 3.67 10.08 9.93
C ALA A 158 2.88 9.98 11.24
N LEU A 159 2.56 8.76 11.69
CA LEU A 159 1.84 8.50 12.92
C LEU A 159 2.70 8.76 14.17
N ASP A 160 2.11 9.48 15.12
CA ASP A 160 2.67 9.64 16.47
C ASP A 160 2.21 8.46 17.35
N PHE A 161 3.03 7.42 17.42
CA PHE A 161 2.75 6.26 18.27
C PHE A 161 2.91 6.59 19.76
N PRO A 162 2.04 6.05 20.64
CA PRO A 162 2.16 6.20 22.09
C PRO A 162 3.48 5.70 22.67
N THR A 163 4.03 4.62 22.10
CA THR A 163 5.33 4.07 22.50
C THR A 163 6.20 3.73 21.28
N MET A 164 7.52 3.69 21.49
CA MET A 164 8.45 3.25 20.44
C MET A 164 8.24 1.79 20.06
N THR A 165 7.81 0.94 21.00
CA THR A 165 7.57 -0.48 20.74
C THR A 165 6.39 -0.66 19.79
N GLN A 166 5.27 0.03 20.01
CA GLN A 166 4.12 -0.02 19.10
C GLN A 166 4.49 0.40 17.68
N ARG A 167 5.31 1.46 17.54
CA ARG A 167 5.84 1.87 16.24
C ARG A 167 6.71 0.79 15.61
N ASP A 168 7.62 0.21 16.39
CA ASP A 168 8.55 -0.82 15.91
C ASP A 168 7.80 -2.11 15.53
N VAL A 169 6.71 -2.47 16.22
CA VAL A 169 5.82 -3.59 15.88
C VAL A 169 5.08 -3.32 14.57
N ALA A 170 4.45 -2.15 14.42
CA ALA A 170 3.82 -1.75 13.14
C ALA A 170 4.85 -1.71 11.99
N TRP A 171 6.08 -1.26 12.27
CA TRP A 171 7.16 -1.26 11.28
C TRP A 171 7.63 -2.67 10.92
N MET A 172 7.64 -3.62 11.87
CA MET A 172 7.91 -5.03 11.57
C MET A 172 6.85 -5.62 10.66
N ASP A 173 5.58 -5.27 10.87
CA ASP A 173 4.45 -5.73 10.05
C ASP A 173 4.60 -5.25 8.59
N TYR A 174 4.88 -3.95 8.42
CA TYR A 174 5.23 -3.36 7.12
C TYR A 174 6.41 -4.08 6.44
N LEU A 175 7.50 -4.33 7.19
CA LEU A 175 8.71 -4.96 6.65
C LEU A 175 8.47 -6.44 6.29
N ALA A 176 7.66 -7.16 7.07
CA ALA A 176 7.32 -8.55 6.78
C ALA A 176 6.50 -8.66 5.48
N ARG A 177 5.51 -7.78 5.28
CA ARG A 177 4.80 -7.65 3.98
C ARG A 177 5.75 -7.28 2.85
N GLU A 178 6.68 -6.36 3.09
CA GLU A 178 7.65 -5.95 2.07
C GLU A 178 8.53 -7.13 1.61
N MET A 179 8.97 -7.98 2.55
CA MET A 179 9.73 -9.19 2.24
C MET A 179 8.92 -10.17 1.38
N GLU A 180 7.63 -10.35 1.66
CA GLU A 180 6.73 -11.15 0.81
C GLU A 180 6.60 -10.53 -0.59
N LEU A 181 6.23 -9.25 -0.67
CA LEU A 181 5.86 -8.57 -1.91
C LEU A 181 7.03 -8.44 -2.88
N LEU A 182 8.20 -8.00 -2.41
CA LEU A 182 9.38 -7.86 -3.25
C LEU A 182 9.90 -9.21 -3.76
N THR A 183 9.67 -10.27 -2.99
CA THR A 183 10.01 -11.65 -3.40
C THR A 183 9.01 -12.18 -4.45
N LEU A 184 7.74 -11.77 -4.38
CA LEU A 184 6.72 -12.13 -5.37
C LEU A 184 6.86 -11.38 -6.70
N GLU A 185 7.31 -10.12 -6.67
CA GLU A 185 7.52 -9.29 -7.86
C GLU A 185 8.71 -9.80 -8.69
N ASP A 186 9.93 -9.65 -8.17
CA ASP A 186 11.15 -10.16 -8.79
C ASP A 186 12.27 -10.27 -7.74
N PRO A 187 12.51 -11.47 -7.18
CA PRO A 187 13.49 -11.65 -6.10
C PRO A 187 14.94 -11.42 -6.56
N VAL A 188 15.22 -11.51 -7.86
CA VAL A 188 16.57 -11.29 -8.41
C VAL A 188 16.82 -9.80 -8.60
N ALA A 189 15.87 -9.08 -9.18
CA ALA A 189 15.97 -7.64 -9.33
C ALA A 189 15.95 -6.92 -7.97
N ASN A 190 15.22 -7.46 -7.00
CA ASN A 190 15.06 -6.88 -5.66
C ASN A 190 16.07 -7.40 -4.62
N ALA A 191 17.09 -8.18 -5.00
CA ALA A 191 17.99 -8.85 -4.05
C ALA A 191 18.67 -7.89 -3.04
N ASP A 192 19.17 -6.75 -3.51
CA ASP A 192 19.80 -5.74 -2.65
C ASP A 192 18.78 -5.11 -1.68
N LEU A 193 17.59 -4.78 -2.19
CA LEU A 193 16.53 -4.18 -1.38
C LEU A 193 16.03 -5.17 -0.32
N LEU A 194 15.81 -6.43 -0.70
CA LEU A 194 15.45 -7.52 0.22
C LEU A 194 16.48 -7.68 1.34
N SER A 195 17.78 -7.59 1.00
CA SER A 195 18.86 -7.67 1.99
C SER A 195 18.81 -6.51 2.99
N VAL A 196 18.57 -5.27 2.51
CA VAL A 196 18.42 -4.09 3.38
C VAL A 196 17.16 -4.19 4.25
N ARG A 197 16.05 -4.66 3.70
CA ARG A 197 14.78 -4.83 4.43
C ARG A 197 14.91 -5.89 5.52
N LEU A 198 15.56 -7.01 5.24
CA LEU A 198 15.85 -8.06 6.20
C LEU A 198 16.73 -7.57 7.36
N LEU A 199 17.79 -6.79 7.07
CA LEU A 199 18.62 -6.18 8.11
C LEU A 199 17.81 -5.19 8.97
N THR A 200 16.95 -4.39 8.33
CA THR A 200 16.08 -3.44 9.04
C THR A 200 15.09 -4.17 9.94
N LEU A 201 14.53 -5.29 9.48
CA LEU A 201 13.63 -6.15 10.22
C LEU A 201 14.34 -6.77 11.43
N GLU A 202 15.54 -7.32 11.25
CA GLU A 202 16.36 -7.87 12.34
C GLU A 202 16.64 -6.83 13.42
N ASN A 203 17.06 -5.64 13.02
CA ASN A 203 17.33 -4.55 13.97
C ASN A 203 16.07 -4.08 14.70
N THR A 204 14.91 -4.10 14.02
CA THR A 204 13.63 -3.70 14.61
C THR A 204 13.13 -4.76 15.59
N TRP A 205 13.23 -6.04 15.23
CA TRP A 205 12.98 -7.15 16.13
C TRP A 205 13.88 -7.09 17.38
N GLY A 206 15.16 -6.77 17.22
CA GLY A 206 16.09 -6.59 18.34
C GLY A 206 15.59 -5.58 19.39
N ARG A 207 15.00 -4.45 18.95
CA ARG A 207 14.42 -3.44 19.84
C ARG A 207 13.14 -3.93 20.51
N VAL A 208 12.24 -4.56 19.77
CA VAL A 208 11.00 -5.15 20.32
C VAL A 208 11.33 -6.22 21.37
N ARG A 209 12.32 -7.07 21.07
CA ARG A 209 12.84 -8.12 21.96
C ARG A 209 13.34 -7.57 23.30
N GLU A 210 14.03 -6.43 23.31
CA GLU A 210 14.53 -5.77 24.54
C GLU A 210 13.40 -5.29 25.46
N VAL A 211 12.22 -5.00 24.91
CA VAL A 211 11.03 -4.65 25.69
C VAL A 211 10.34 -5.92 26.17
N LEU A 212 10.10 -6.89 25.28
CA LEU A 212 9.40 -8.13 25.61
C LEU A 212 10.11 -8.95 26.71
N ILE A 213 11.44 -8.93 26.76
CA ILE A 213 12.22 -9.68 27.77
C ILE A 213 12.02 -9.18 29.20
N GLN A 214 11.53 -7.95 29.37
CA GLN A 214 11.19 -7.39 30.69
C GLN A 214 10.04 -8.18 31.35
N HIS A 215 9.24 -8.90 30.56
CA HIS A 215 8.14 -9.73 31.03
C HIS A 215 8.43 -11.22 30.73
N PHE A 216 8.83 -11.98 31.76
CA PHE A 216 9.16 -13.41 31.62
C PHE A 216 8.08 -14.28 30.94
N LYS A 217 6.80 -13.89 31.06
CA LYS A 217 5.67 -14.56 30.37
C LYS A 217 5.83 -14.56 28.83
N ASN A 218 6.58 -13.62 28.27
CA ASN A 218 6.79 -13.46 26.83
C ASN A 218 7.95 -14.32 26.30
N LYS A 219 8.63 -15.12 27.13
CA LYS A 219 9.73 -15.99 26.70
C LYS A 219 9.42 -16.85 25.47
N PRO A 220 8.22 -17.45 25.30
CA PRO A 220 7.89 -18.19 24.09
C PRO A 220 7.92 -17.31 22.82
N LEU A 221 7.42 -16.08 22.90
CA LEU A 221 7.44 -15.13 21.79
C LEU A 221 8.86 -14.74 21.40
N LEU A 222 9.75 -14.55 22.38
CA LEU A 222 11.17 -14.26 22.11
C LEU A 222 11.83 -15.37 21.30
N LEU A 223 11.64 -16.63 21.71
CA LEU A 223 12.23 -17.78 21.02
C LEU A 223 11.66 -17.96 19.62
N GLN A 224 10.36 -17.74 19.45
CA GLN A 224 9.68 -17.82 18.16
C GLN A 224 10.17 -16.72 17.20
N GLY A 225 10.22 -15.46 17.65
CA GLY A 225 10.73 -14.36 16.84
C GLY A 225 12.19 -14.52 16.45
N ASP A 226 13.07 -14.89 17.39
CA ASP A 226 14.48 -15.18 17.10
C ASP A 226 14.61 -16.29 16.05
N THR A 227 13.79 -17.35 16.16
CA THR A 227 13.79 -18.46 15.19
C THR A 227 13.32 -18.01 13.80
N LEU A 228 12.26 -17.22 13.71
CA LEU A 228 11.71 -16.75 12.44
C LEU A 228 12.70 -15.83 11.71
N VAL A 229 13.32 -14.88 12.42
CA VAL A 229 14.34 -13.99 11.83
C VAL A 229 15.55 -14.78 11.34
N ILE A 230 16.05 -15.75 12.13
CA ILE A 230 17.16 -16.62 11.71
C ILE A 230 16.80 -17.42 10.46
N LYS A 231 15.60 -18.03 10.42
CA LYS A 231 15.14 -18.79 9.25
C LYS A 231 15.01 -17.91 8.02
N LEU A 232 14.45 -16.70 8.17
CA LEU A 232 14.31 -15.76 7.05
C LEU A 232 15.68 -15.35 6.50
N LYS A 233 16.69 -15.15 7.35
CA LYS A 233 18.08 -14.90 6.95
C LYS A 233 18.74 -16.09 6.25
N ALA A 234 18.39 -17.30 6.65
CA ALA A 234 18.94 -18.52 6.08
C ALA A 234 18.19 -19.00 4.82
N SER A 235 17.04 -18.39 4.50
CA SER A 235 16.24 -18.74 3.34
C SER A 235 17.04 -18.58 2.06
N THR A 236 16.94 -19.58 1.17
CA THR A 236 17.66 -19.58 -0.12
C THR A 236 16.72 -19.61 -1.31
N THR A 237 15.41 -19.74 -1.08
CA THR A 237 14.42 -19.85 -2.14
C THR A 237 13.30 -18.82 -1.97
N PRO A 238 12.78 -18.24 -3.07
CA PRO A 238 11.66 -17.29 -2.99
C PRO A 238 10.43 -17.85 -2.26
N ALA A 239 10.07 -19.10 -2.53
CA ALA A 239 8.91 -19.74 -1.90
C ALA A 239 9.06 -19.89 -0.37
N GLU A 240 10.26 -20.22 0.11
CA GLU A 240 10.57 -20.27 1.54
C GLU A 240 10.50 -18.88 2.17
N THR A 241 11.08 -17.87 1.53
CA THR A 241 11.02 -16.48 2.01
C THR A 241 9.59 -15.98 2.15
N VAL A 242 8.72 -16.23 1.16
CA VAL A 242 7.29 -15.86 1.23
C VAL A 242 6.59 -16.59 2.38
N ALA A 243 6.84 -17.90 2.55
CA ALA A 243 6.22 -18.67 3.62
C ALA A 243 6.66 -18.22 5.02
N LEU A 244 7.93 -17.83 5.18
CA LEU A 244 8.47 -17.31 6.43
C LEU A 244 7.99 -15.88 6.72
N ALA A 245 7.87 -15.03 5.69
CA ALA A 245 7.29 -13.70 5.83
C ALA A 245 5.85 -13.77 6.36
N LYS A 246 5.02 -14.69 5.83
CA LYS A 246 3.66 -14.92 6.35
C LYS A 246 3.63 -15.40 7.79
N GLN A 247 4.48 -16.35 8.14
CA GLN A 247 4.61 -16.80 9.54
C GLN A 247 5.06 -15.66 10.47
N LEU A 248 5.85 -14.71 9.95
CA LEU A 248 6.27 -13.54 10.70
C LEU A 248 5.11 -12.55 10.89
N LEU A 249 4.24 -12.35 9.89
CA LEU A 249 3.00 -11.57 10.05
C LEU A 249 2.11 -12.18 11.14
N ASP A 250 1.84 -13.49 11.07
CA ASP A 250 1.06 -14.20 12.09
C ASP A 250 1.67 -14.08 13.49
N PHE A 251 3.01 -14.06 13.57
CA PHE A 251 3.74 -13.86 14.82
C PHE A 251 3.60 -12.43 15.35
N ILE A 252 3.62 -11.42 14.49
CA ILE A 252 3.50 -10.01 14.86
C ILE A 252 2.12 -9.76 15.50
N ASP A 253 1.05 -10.36 14.97
CA ASP A 253 -0.29 -10.33 15.58
C ASP A 253 -0.31 -10.88 17.03
N LEU A 254 0.61 -11.78 17.38
CA LEU A 254 0.75 -12.31 18.74
C LEU A 254 1.52 -11.34 19.64
N VAL A 255 2.51 -10.64 19.08
CA VAL A 255 3.28 -9.61 19.79
C VAL A 255 2.38 -8.43 20.14
N GLU A 256 1.57 -7.95 19.19
CA GLU A 256 0.61 -6.86 19.41
C GLU A 256 -0.36 -7.14 20.56
N LYS A 257 -0.79 -8.39 20.72
CA LYS A 257 -1.69 -8.81 21.81
C LYS A 257 -0.99 -8.98 23.16
N ALA A 258 0.33 -9.03 23.17
CA ALA A 258 1.14 -9.26 24.37
C ALA A 258 1.64 -7.95 25.02
N GLU A 259 1.66 -6.86 24.25
CA GLU A 259 1.81 -5.48 24.74
C GLU A 259 0.60 -5.02 25.55
#